data_AF-A0A562E0W6-F1
#
_entry.id   AF-A0A562E0W6-F1
#
_cell.length_a   1.000
_cell.length_b   1.000
_cell.length_c   1.000
_cell.angle_alpha   90.00
_cell.angle_beta   90.00
_cell.angle_gamma   90.00
#
_symmetry.space_group_name_H-M   'P 1'
#
loop_
_entity.id
_entity.type
_entity.pdbx_description
1 polymer ?
#
loop_
_entity_poly.entity_id
_entity_poly.type
_entity_poly.pdbx_seq_one_letter_code
_entity_poly.pdbx_strand_id
1 'polypeptide(L)'
;MLRWVLLGLVLLLGWLQYRLWFGIGNAGEVTALAAQVEAQRRENAGLEERNAALAAEVRDLKEGVAAVEERARSELGMIKPGEVFYRVVEDTPPRPLPPPPAAEED
;
A
#
# COMPACT_ATOMS: atom_id res chain seq x y z
N MET A 1 20.80 2.04 -71.44
CA MET A 1 21.41 2.23 -70.10
C MET A 1 20.43 2.86 -69.10
N LEU A 2 19.98 4.11 -69.28
CA LEU A 2 19.11 4.82 -68.30
C LEU A 2 17.76 4.13 -68.00
N ARG A 3 17.12 3.50 -68.99
CA ARG A 3 15.85 2.76 -68.84
C ARG A 3 15.95 1.56 -67.88
N TRP A 4 17.09 0.87 -67.87
CA TRP A 4 17.33 -0.26 -66.97
C TRP A 4 17.59 0.19 -65.53
N VAL A 5 18.30 1.31 -65.38
CA VAL A 5 18.51 1.94 -64.06
C VAL A 5 17.18 2.42 -63.47
N LEU A 6 16.32 3.06 -64.27
CA LEU A 6 14.98 3.46 -63.84
C LEU A 6 14.12 2.27 -63.42
N LEU A 7 14.14 1.17 -64.19
CA LEU A 7 13.45 -0.07 -63.82
C LEU A 7 13.93 -0.61 -62.48
N GLY A 8 15.25 -0.66 -62.26
CA GLY A 8 15.83 -1.07 -60.99
C GLY A 8 15.40 -0.16 -59.83
N LEU A 9 15.36 1.15 -60.05
CA LEU A 9 14.94 2.13 -59.04
C LEU A 9 13.46 1.96 -58.66
N VAL A 10 12.59 1.74 -59.64
CA VAL A 10 11.15 1.50 -59.41
C VAL A 10 10.92 0.21 -58.64
N LEU A 11 11.68 -0.85 -58.97
CA LEU A 11 11.58 -2.13 -58.28
C LEU A 11 12.08 -2.03 -56.82
N LEU A 12 13.20 -1.33 -56.60
CA LEU A 12 13.73 -1.04 -55.27
C LEU A 12 12.74 -0.20 -54.45
N LEU A 13 12.15 0.82 -55.08
CA LEU A 13 11.17 1.67 -54.43
C LEU A 13 9.92 0.88 -54.05
N GLY A 14 9.38 0.06 -54.96
CA GLY A 14 8.23 -0.81 -54.68
C GLY A 14 8.50 -1.80 -53.54
N TRP A 15 9.68 -2.41 -53.52
CA TRP A 15 10.08 -3.29 -52.43
C TRP A 15 10.18 -2.57 -51.08
N LEU A 16 10.72 -1.35 -51.07
CA LEU A 16 10.83 -0.54 -49.85
C LEU A 16 9.46 -0.10 -49.34
N GLN A 17 8.55 0.31 -50.23
CA GLN A 17 7.16 0.65 -49.88
C GLN A 17 6.43 -0.56 -49.30
N TYR A 18 6.58 -1.74 -49.92
CA TYR A 18 6.03 -2.99 -49.39
C TYR A 18 6.60 -3.31 -48.00
N ARG A 19 7.92 -3.20 -47.82
CA ARG A 19 8.55 -3.43 -46.51
C ARG A 19 8.16 -2.39 -45.46
N LEU A 20 7.83 -1.16 -45.84
CA LEU A 20 7.36 -0.15 -44.90
C LEU A 20 5.93 -0.45 -44.43
N TRP A 21 5.06 -0.92 -45.34
CA TRP A 21 3.67 -1.26 -45.01
C TRP A 21 3.53 -2.59 -44.27
N PHE A 22 4.40 -3.57 -44.54
CA PHE A 22 4.34 -4.91 -43.95
C PHE A 22 5.52 -5.23 -43.02
N GLY A 23 6.36 -4.24 -42.71
CA GLY A 23 7.53 -4.39 -41.84
C GLY A 23 7.18 -4.38 -40.35
N ILE A 24 8.19 -4.73 -39.54
CA ILE A 24 8.14 -4.75 -38.08
C ILE A 24 7.78 -3.33 -37.60
N GLY A 25 6.62 -3.17 -36.97
CA GLY A 25 6.03 -1.85 -36.66
C GLY A 25 4.85 -1.41 -37.55
N ASN A 26 4.34 -2.29 -38.41
CA ASN A 26 3.07 -2.07 -39.13
C ASN A 26 1.94 -1.76 -38.13
N ALA A 27 1.00 -0.88 -38.50
CA ALA A 27 -0.16 -0.47 -37.71
C ALA A 27 -0.89 -1.66 -37.06
N GLY A 28 -0.89 -2.84 -37.69
CA GLY A 28 -1.43 -4.08 -37.12
C GLY A 28 -0.78 -4.50 -35.79
N GLU A 29 0.55 -4.50 -35.68
CA GLU A 29 1.26 -4.87 -34.45
C GLU A 29 1.01 -3.86 -33.32
N VAL A 30 0.99 -2.56 -33.65
CA VAL A 30 0.71 -1.50 -32.67
C VAL A 30 -0.73 -1.61 -32.16
N THR A 31 -1.69 -1.91 -33.03
CA THR A 31 -3.09 -2.10 -32.61
C THR A 31 -3.29 -3.35 -31.75
N ALA A 32 -2.62 -4.46 -32.08
CA ALA A 32 -2.69 -5.69 -31.30
C ALA A 32 -2.03 -5.53 -29.92
N LEU A 33 -0.89 -4.83 -29.86
CA LEU A 33 -0.21 -4.55 -28.60
C LEU A 33 -0.99 -3.55 -27.75
N ALA A 34 -1.57 -2.51 -28.36
CA ALA A 34 -2.44 -1.57 -27.66
C ALA A 34 -3.70 -2.25 -27.08
N ALA A 35 -4.30 -3.19 -27.82
CA ALA A 35 -5.43 -3.97 -27.33
C ALA A 35 -5.07 -4.85 -26.12
N GLN A 36 -3.88 -5.46 -26.11
CA GLN A 36 -3.39 -6.25 -24.97
C GLN A 36 -3.14 -5.37 -23.74
N VAL A 37 -2.50 -4.21 -23.91
CA VAL A 37 -2.27 -3.25 -22.83
C VAL A 37 -3.60 -2.78 -22.21
N GLU A 38 -4.59 -2.50 -23.05
CA GLU A 38 -5.90 -2.04 -22.60
C GLU A 38 -6.66 -3.13 -21.83
N ALA A 39 -6.60 -4.39 -22.29
CA ALA A 39 -7.18 -5.52 -21.57
C ALA A 39 -6.55 -5.70 -20.18
N GLN A 40 -5.21 -5.64 -20.11
CA GLN A 40 -4.48 -5.80 -18.86
C GLN A 40 -4.70 -4.63 -17.89
N ARG A 41 -4.88 -3.40 -18.40
CA ARG A 41 -5.25 -2.25 -17.58
C ARG A 41 -6.60 -2.43 -16.89
N ARG A 42 -7.60 -2.98 -17.58
CA ARG A 42 -8.92 -3.24 -16.97
C ARG A 42 -8.85 -4.30 -15.88
N GLU A 43 -8.06 -5.35 -16.10
CA GLU A 43 -7.86 -6.39 -15.09
C GLU A 43 -7.16 -5.82 -13.85
N ASN A 44 -6.08 -5.05 -14.04
CA ASN A 44 -5.36 -4.42 -12.94
C ASN A 44 -6.25 -3.46 -12.14
N ALA A 45 -7.07 -2.64 -12.81
CA ALA A 45 -7.98 -1.72 -12.11
C ALA A 45 -8.96 -2.47 -11.20
N GLY A 46 -9.51 -3.60 -11.66
CA GLY A 46 -10.39 -4.43 -10.83
C GLY A 46 -9.68 -5.10 -9.65
N LEU A 47 -8.40 -5.48 -9.82
CA LEU A 47 -7.58 -6.03 -8.73
C LEU A 47 -7.21 -4.96 -7.69
N GLU A 48 -6.90 -3.74 -8.12
CA GLU A 48 -6.60 -2.61 -7.24
C GLU A 48 -7.78 -2.26 -6.33
N GLU A 49 -9.00 -2.21 -6.88
CA GLU A 49 -10.21 -1.93 -6.10
C GLU A 49 -10.46 -3.00 -5.02
N ARG A 50 -10.32 -4.29 -5.37
CA ARG A 50 -10.45 -5.40 -4.41
C ARG A 50 -9.37 -5.34 -3.35
N ASN A 51 -8.13 -5.02 -3.73
CA ASN A 51 -7.04 -4.89 -2.79
C ASN A 51 -7.30 -3.74 -1.80
N ALA A 52 -7.81 -2.61 -2.29
CA ALA A 52 -8.17 -1.47 -1.45
C ALA A 52 -9.28 -1.82 -0.45
N ALA A 53 -10.30 -2.57 -0.88
CA ALA A 53 -11.37 -3.06 -0.01
C ALA A 53 -10.83 -4.02 1.07
N LEU A 54 -10.05 -5.03 0.68
CA LEU A 54 -9.43 -5.97 1.62
C LEU A 54 -8.48 -5.28 2.60
N ALA A 55 -7.72 -4.28 2.13
CA ALA A 55 -6.85 -3.50 3.00
C ALA A 55 -7.64 -2.68 4.02
N ALA A 56 -8.83 -2.18 3.66
CA ALA A 56 -9.72 -1.50 4.58
C ALA A 56 -10.29 -2.47 5.63
N GLU A 57 -10.74 -3.65 5.21
CA GLU A 57 -11.23 -4.71 6.13
C GLU A 57 -10.14 -5.14 7.13
N VAL A 58 -8.91 -5.33 6.66
CA VAL A 58 -7.77 -5.70 7.54
C VAL A 58 -7.46 -4.59 8.53
N ARG A 59 -7.57 -3.31 8.15
CA ARG A 59 -7.38 -2.18 9.07
C ARG A 59 -8.48 -2.15 10.13
N ASP A 60 -9.73 -2.24 9.72
CA ASP A 60 -10.88 -2.26 10.63
C ASP A 60 -10.78 -3.40 11.65
N LEU A 61 -10.40 -4.60 11.20
CA LEU A 61 -10.22 -5.75 12.07
C LEU A 61 -9.09 -5.54 13.09
N LYS A 62 -7.98 -4.91 12.69
CA LYS A 62 -6.87 -4.59 13.59
C LYS A 62 -7.25 -3.53 14.61
N GLU A 63 -7.94 -2.48 14.17
CA GLU A 63 -8.39 -1.39 15.03
C GLU A 63 -9.42 -1.89 16.06
N GLY A 64 -10.37 -2.72 15.63
CA GLY A 64 -11.35 -3.36 16.51
C GLY A 64 -10.71 -4.24 17.57
N VAL A 65 -9.74 -5.08 17.20
CA VAL A 65 -9.01 -5.93 18.16
C VAL A 65 -8.19 -5.10 19.14
N ALA A 66 -7.49 -4.07 18.66
CA ALA A 66 -6.71 -3.18 19.52
C ALA A 66 -7.60 -2.42 20.52
N ALA A 67 -8.76 -1.95 20.09
CA ALA A 67 -9.73 -1.28 20.96
C ALA A 67 -10.25 -2.20 22.07
N VAL A 68 -10.51 -3.48 21.75
CA VAL A 68 -10.94 -4.49 22.72
C VAL A 68 -9.82 -4.83 23.70
N GLU A 69 -8.59 -4.97 23.21
CA GLU A 69 -7.40 -5.25 24.04
C GLU A 69 -7.11 -4.11 25.02
N GLU A 70 -7.19 -2.86 24.58
CA GLU A 70 -7.03 -1.69 25.45
C GLU A 70 -8.08 -1.68 26.56
N ARG A 71 -9.34 -1.97 26.25
CA ARG A 71 -10.41 -2.05 27.26
C ARG A 71 -10.19 -3.19 28.26
N ALA A 72 -9.75 -4.35 27.79
CA ALA A 72 -9.43 -5.49 28.66
C ALA A 72 -8.26 -5.17 29.62
N ARG A 73 -7.24 -4.45 29.13
CA ARG A 73 -6.09 -4.03 29.96
C ARG A 73 -6.43 -2.91 30.94
N SER A 74 -7.08 -1.86 30.47
CA SER A 74 -7.35 -0.65 31.26
C SER A 74 -8.44 -0.85 32.31
N GLU A 75 -9.50 -1.61 31.99
CA GLU A 75 -10.65 -1.75 32.89
C GLU A 75 -10.66 -3.05 33.68
N LEU A 76 -10.31 -4.16 33.04
CA LEU A 76 -10.37 -5.47 33.68
C LEU A 76 -9.02 -5.89 34.28
N GLY A 77 -7.96 -5.09 34.05
CA GLY A 77 -6.60 -5.41 34.49
C GLY A 77 -6.08 -6.73 33.91
N MET A 78 -6.64 -7.18 32.79
CA MET A 78 -6.28 -8.45 32.17
C MET A 78 -4.90 -8.33 31.52
N ILE A 79 -4.05 -9.34 31.75
CA ILE A 79 -2.71 -9.47 31.17
C ILE A 79 -2.62 -10.79 30.41
N LYS A 80 -1.83 -10.86 29.33
CA LYS A 80 -1.70 -12.11 28.58
C LYS A 80 -0.87 -13.14 29.37
N PRO A 81 -1.08 -14.45 29.17
CA PRO A 81 -0.24 -15.48 29.76
C PRO A 81 1.24 -15.28 29.38
N GLY A 82 2.12 -15.13 30.38
CA GLY A 82 3.56 -14.90 30.18
C GLY A 82 3.99 -13.43 30.14
N GLU A 83 3.08 -12.46 30.29
CA GLU A 83 3.44 -11.04 30.45
C GLU A 83 3.70 -10.67 31.92
N VAL A 84 4.65 -9.76 32.17
CA VAL A 84 4.93 -9.17 33.50
C VAL A 84 4.43 -7.73 33.53
N PHE A 85 3.50 -7.42 34.44
CA PHE A 85 2.90 -6.09 34.55
C PHE A 85 3.65 -5.21 35.56
N TYR A 86 4.10 -4.04 35.12
CA TYR A 86 4.74 -3.03 35.96
C TYR A 86 3.82 -1.82 36.10
N ARG A 87 3.48 -1.43 37.34
CA ARG A 87 2.72 -0.20 37.63
C ARG A 87 3.63 0.80 38.32
N VAL A 88 3.88 1.93 37.66
CA VAL A 88 4.59 3.07 38.24
C VAL A 88 3.60 3.83 39.12
N VAL A 89 3.89 3.93 40.42
CA VAL A 89 3.19 4.82 41.36
C VAL A 89 4.14 5.97 41.64
N GLU A 90 3.69 7.20 41.46
CA GLU A 90 4.46 8.38 41.87
C GLU A 90 4.51 8.41 43.41
N ASP A 91 5.72 8.47 43.96
CA ASP A 91 5.92 8.66 45.39
C ASP A 91 5.37 10.03 45.80
N THR A 92 4.12 10.06 46.28
CA THR A 92 3.61 11.23 46.99
C THR A 92 4.45 11.36 48.27
N PRO A 93 5.23 12.45 48.43
CA PRO A 93 5.99 12.65 49.66
C PRO A 93 5.01 12.67 50.85
N PRO A 94 5.32 11.99 51.96
CA PRO A 94 4.41 11.88 53.09
C PRO A 94 4.02 13.28 53.57
N ARG A 95 2.71 13.54 53.66
CA ARG A 95 2.17 14.78 54.24
C ARG A 95 2.80 14.96 55.63
N PRO A 96 3.49 16.08 55.92
CA PRO A 96 4.03 16.33 57.24
C PRO A 96 2.91 16.22 58.27
N LEU A 97 3.07 15.33 59.24
CA LEU A 97 2.12 15.21 60.34
C LEU A 97 2.07 16.55 61.09
N PRO A 98 0.89 17.10 61.41
CA PRO A 98 0.80 18.30 62.22
C PRO A 98 1.52 18.03 63.56
N PRO A 99 2.29 19.00 64.08
CA PRO A 99 3.04 18.82 65.31
C PRO A 99 2.08 18.43 66.45
N PRO A 100 2.49 17.50 67.33
CA PRO A 100 1.66 17.13 68.47
C PRO A 100 1.32 18.38 69.29
N PRO A 101 0.08 18.49 69.82
CA PRO A 101 -0.31 19.64 70.62
C PRO A 101 0.68 19.78 71.78
N ALA A 102 1.24 20.98 71.93
CA ALA A 102 2.15 21.30 73.01
C ALA A 102 1.44 20.93 74.33
N ALA A 103 2.05 20.01 75.09
CA ALA A 103 1.59 19.74 76.43
C ALA A 103 1.71 21.05 77.21
N GLU A 104 0.57 21.56 77.66
CA GLU A 104 0.48 22.66 78.62
C GLU A 104 1.24 22.21 79.88
N GLU A 105 2.37 22.86 80.17
CA GLU A 105 3.06 22.75 81.45
C GLU A 105 2.30 23.60 82.48
N ASP A 106 1.76 22.95 83.52
CA ASP A 106 1.32 23.53 84.80
C ASP A 106 2.11 22.86 85.95
#